data_AF-A0A7K1C8P6-F1
#
_entry.id   AF-A0A7K1C8P6-F1
#
_cell.length_a   1.000
_cell.length_b   1.000
_cell.length_c   1.000
_cell.angle_alpha   90.00
_cell.angle_beta   90.00
_cell.angle_gamma   90.00
#
_symmetry.space_group_name_H-M   'P 1'
#
loop_
_entity.id
_entity.type
_entity.pdbx_description
1 polymer ?
#
loop_
_entity_poly.entity_id
_entity_poly.type
_entity_poly.pdbx_seq_one_letter_code
_entity_poly.pdbx_strand_id
1 'polypeptide(L)'
;MAKKKSGKRRKQRRSKLPFLVIVALVIGAGGYYWYDSREPASIVPDPDSSMVGVPDDTAVESTGQSSTGSANGTVAPPVAVDDDPFGDDKLDQVLDDWTAVEAPVVPERSAEVRAEWVTNSRIRDNLPDGTYWGFLHSVIDEEERGINFDVVQYDGGFIRSSDGDQLYPAFVEDLLYASVIAGDAEPGEVRNAYVSPSTLWSVANGDPAPEGIDVRGWYLLTVIDGKVVAAEGVVTP
;
A
#
# COMPACT_ATOMS: atom_id res chain seq x y z
N MET A 1 -56.56 46.21 -46.88
CA MET A 1 -56.62 45.98 -45.42
C MET A 1 -55.21 45.67 -44.91
N ALA A 2 -54.62 46.54 -44.10
CA ALA A 2 -53.31 46.35 -43.48
C ALA A 2 -53.47 46.20 -41.97
N LYS A 3 -52.99 45.10 -41.38
CA LYS A 3 -53.03 44.87 -39.92
C LYS A 3 -51.66 45.19 -39.30
N LYS A 4 -51.63 46.29 -38.54
CA LYS A 4 -50.59 46.64 -37.54
C LYS A 4 -50.36 45.47 -36.57
N LYS A 5 -49.12 45.06 -36.35
CA LYS A 5 -48.71 44.30 -35.16
C LYS A 5 -47.90 45.20 -34.24
N SER A 6 -48.50 45.50 -33.08
CA SER A 6 -47.93 46.23 -31.95
C SER A 6 -46.89 45.38 -31.21
N GLY A 7 -45.69 45.90 -31.02
CA GLY A 7 -44.62 45.27 -30.25
C GLY A 7 -44.87 45.31 -28.74
N LYS A 8 -44.50 44.24 -28.04
CA LYS A 8 -44.34 44.20 -26.58
C LYS A 8 -42.86 44.01 -26.25
N ARG A 9 -42.21 45.06 -25.74
CA ARG A 9 -40.86 45.01 -25.14
C ARG A 9 -40.93 44.24 -23.81
N ARG A 10 -40.19 43.14 -23.69
CA ARG A 10 -40.03 42.37 -22.45
C ARG A 10 -38.83 42.93 -21.67
N LYS A 11 -39.05 43.47 -20.47
CA LYS A 11 -37.99 43.91 -19.54
C LYS A 11 -37.20 42.70 -19.05
N GLN A 12 -35.90 42.62 -19.35
CA GLN A 12 -34.99 41.62 -18.78
C GLN A 12 -34.76 41.92 -17.29
N ARG A 13 -35.15 41.00 -16.42
CA ARG A 13 -34.68 40.96 -15.03
C ARG A 13 -33.30 40.31 -15.02
N ARG A 14 -32.25 41.07 -14.66
CA ARG A 14 -30.91 40.54 -14.42
C ARG A 14 -30.92 39.71 -13.14
N SER A 15 -30.59 38.42 -13.23
CA SER A 15 -30.49 37.53 -12.06
C SER A 15 -29.18 37.80 -11.31
N LYS A 16 -29.25 37.83 -9.97
CA LYS A 16 -28.09 38.01 -9.07
C LYS A 16 -27.38 36.69 -8.72
N LEU A 17 -27.74 35.59 -9.40
CA LEU A 17 -27.13 34.27 -9.18
C LEU A 17 -25.60 34.21 -9.31
N PRO A 18 -24.94 34.89 -10.26
CA PRO A 18 -23.49 34.73 -10.41
C PRO A 18 -22.70 35.31 -9.22
N PHE A 19 -23.28 36.26 -8.47
CA PHE A 19 -22.59 36.89 -7.35
C PHE A 19 -22.58 36.01 -6.10
N LEU A 20 -23.62 35.19 -5.88
CA LEU A 20 -23.69 34.29 -4.73
C LEU A 20 -22.72 33.11 -4.84
N VAL A 21 -22.49 32.61 -6.05
CA VAL A 21 -21.54 31.50 -6.31
C VAL A 21 -20.10 31.94 -6.02
N ILE A 22 -19.73 33.17 -6.40
CA ILE A 22 -18.37 33.69 -6.16
C ILE A 22 -18.11 33.86 -4.66
N VAL A 23 -19.09 34.35 -3.88
CA VAL A 23 -18.92 34.50 -2.42
C VAL A 23 -18.75 33.15 -1.73
N ALA A 24 -19.46 32.11 -2.17
CA ALA A 24 -19.31 30.76 -1.62
C ALA A 24 -17.92 30.17 -1.87
N LEU A 25 -17.35 30.40 -3.06
CA LEU A 25 -16.00 29.92 -3.41
C LEU A 25 -14.89 30.60 -2.59
N VAL A 26 -15.02 31.90 -2.31
CA VAL A 26 -14.02 32.64 -1.50
C VAL A 26 -14.02 32.18 -0.04
N ILE A 27 -15.19 31.89 0.53
CA ILE A 27 -15.29 31.37 1.92
C ILE A 27 -14.72 29.95 2.01
N GLY A 28 -14.98 29.09 1.02
CA GLY A 28 -14.42 27.74 0.97
C GLY A 28 -12.89 27.72 0.88
N ALA A 29 -12.31 28.55 0.01
CA ALA A 29 -10.86 28.67 -0.13
C ALA A 29 -10.19 29.23 1.14
N GLY A 30 -10.83 30.19 1.81
CA GLY A 30 -10.33 30.74 3.08
C GLY A 30 -10.36 29.73 4.25
N GLY A 31 -11.37 28.86 4.30
CA GLY A 31 -11.46 27.79 5.30
C GLY A 31 -10.40 26.70 5.12
N TYR A 32 -10.10 26.33 3.86
CA TYR A 32 -9.08 25.33 3.54
C TYR A 32 -7.68 25.79 3.94
N TYR A 33 -7.29 27.03 3.60
CA TYR A 33 -5.97 27.56 3.97
C TYR A 33 -5.76 27.70 5.49
N TRP A 34 -6.82 27.97 6.26
CA TRP A 34 -6.71 28.07 7.72
C TRP A 34 -6.60 26.70 8.42
N TYR A 35 -7.15 25.65 7.81
CA TYR A 35 -7.02 24.28 8.34
C TYR A 35 -5.64 23.70 8.05
N ASP A 36 -5.10 23.94 6.85
CA ASP A 36 -3.80 23.43 6.40
C ASP A 36 -2.60 24.08 7.11
N SER A 37 -2.79 25.29 7.68
CA SER A 37 -1.74 26.00 8.43
C SER A 37 -1.60 25.54 9.90
N ARG A 38 -2.24 24.44 10.30
CA ARG A 38 -2.09 23.87 11.64
C ARG A 38 -0.92 22.88 11.64
N GLU A 39 0.26 23.37 12.02
CA GLU A 39 1.39 22.49 12.34
C GLU A 39 0.97 21.46 13.42
N PRO A 40 1.27 20.17 13.24
CA PRO A 40 1.05 19.19 14.29
C PRO A 40 1.93 19.52 15.50
N ALA A 41 1.36 19.43 16.71
CA ALA A 41 2.10 19.65 17.95
C ALA A 41 3.34 18.74 17.99
N SER A 42 4.52 19.35 18.13
CA SER A 42 5.77 18.65 18.28
C SER A 42 5.77 17.84 19.59
N ILE A 43 5.87 16.52 19.46
CA ILE A 43 6.16 15.65 20.59
C ILE A 43 7.64 15.85 20.92
N VAL A 44 7.91 16.52 22.03
CA VAL A 44 9.25 16.60 22.65
C VAL A 44 9.56 15.20 23.20
N PRO A 45 10.63 14.52 22.75
CA PRO A 45 11.09 13.33 23.45
C PRO A 45 11.74 13.75 24.76
N ASP A 46 11.21 13.23 25.86
CA ASP A 46 11.72 13.44 27.21
C ASP A 46 13.13 12.81 27.32
N PRO A 47 14.18 13.58 27.66
CA PRO A 47 15.50 13.03 27.91
C PRO A 47 15.61 12.56 29.37
N ASP A 48 16.26 11.43 29.55
CA ASP A 48 16.76 10.87 30.82
C ASP A 48 15.78 10.09 31.73
N SER A 49 15.84 8.77 31.59
CA SER A 49 16.19 7.97 32.76
C SER A 49 17.19 6.88 32.41
N SER A 50 18.31 6.98 33.11
CA SER A 50 19.59 6.34 32.94
C SER A 50 19.60 4.84 33.23
N MET A 51 20.47 4.18 32.46
CA MET A 51 21.09 2.90 32.78
C MET A 51 21.75 2.90 34.18
N VAL A 52 21.65 1.75 34.84
CA VAL A 52 22.63 1.21 35.80
C VAL A 52 23.12 -0.08 35.14
N GLY A 53 24.28 -0.13 34.49
CA GLY A 53 25.62 -0.30 35.09
C GLY A 53 25.88 -1.79 35.35
N VAL A 54 26.78 -2.46 34.62
CA VAL A 54 28.14 -2.89 35.04
C VAL A 54 28.77 -3.76 33.91
N PRO A 55 30.10 -3.73 33.67
CA PRO A 55 30.81 -3.09 32.55
C PRO A 55 31.24 -4.13 31.46
N ASP A 56 31.94 -3.78 30.38
CA ASP A 56 33.41 -3.74 30.33
C ASP A 56 33.85 -3.12 28.99
N ASP A 57 34.65 -2.05 29.05
CA ASP A 57 35.95 -1.86 28.36
C ASP A 57 36.12 -2.43 26.92
N THR A 58 36.60 -1.72 25.89
CA THR A 58 37.33 -0.45 25.77
C THR A 58 37.30 0.00 24.30
N ALA A 59 37.37 1.32 24.08
CA ALA A 59 38.12 2.01 23.02
C ALA A 59 39.35 1.24 22.46
N VAL A 60 39.92 1.46 21.26
CA VAL A 60 39.82 2.43 20.15
C VAL A 60 40.75 1.88 19.03
N GLU A 61 40.49 2.29 17.78
CA GLU A 61 41.35 2.32 16.57
C GLU A 61 42.52 1.33 16.36
N SER A 62 42.55 0.83 15.11
CA SER A 62 43.71 0.60 14.23
C SER A 62 45.06 0.30 14.86
N THR A 63 45.62 -0.86 14.53
CA THR A 63 46.68 -1.02 13.50
C THR A 63 47.25 -2.44 13.57
N GLY A 64 47.35 -3.13 12.43
CA GLY A 64 48.44 -4.04 12.10
C GLY A 64 48.60 -5.36 12.87
N GLN A 65 48.28 -6.45 12.18
CA GLN A 65 49.14 -7.63 11.94
C GLN A 65 50.08 -8.11 13.08
N SER A 66 49.82 -9.31 13.62
CA SER A 66 50.72 -10.50 13.56
C SER A 66 50.37 -11.55 14.62
N SER A 67 50.68 -12.80 14.25
CA SER A 67 50.35 -14.09 14.86
C SER A 67 51.02 -14.34 16.21
N THR A 68 50.34 -15.04 17.13
CA THR A 68 50.74 -16.33 17.76
C THR A 68 49.92 -16.63 19.04
N GLY A 69 49.47 -17.89 19.19
CA GLY A 69 49.48 -18.56 20.50
C GLY A 69 48.16 -18.86 21.24
N SER A 70 47.72 -20.12 21.10
CA SER A 70 47.23 -21.04 22.15
C SER A 70 45.89 -20.81 22.88
N ALA A 71 44.91 -21.64 22.46
CA ALA A 71 43.93 -22.43 23.22
C ALA A 71 43.65 -22.11 24.71
N ASN A 72 42.39 -21.74 24.99
CA ASN A 72 41.49 -22.37 25.98
C ASN A 72 40.13 -21.65 26.01
N GLY A 73 39.04 -22.34 25.70
CA GLY A 73 37.68 -21.82 25.92
C GLY A 73 36.66 -22.31 24.90
N THR A 74 35.60 -22.95 25.39
CA THR A 74 34.49 -23.62 24.69
C THR A 74 33.60 -22.66 23.90
N VAL A 75 34.15 -22.00 22.88
CA VAL A 75 33.39 -21.22 21.91
C VAL A 75 33.38 -22.03 20.62
N ALA A 76 32.20 -22.34 20.10
CA ALA A 76 32.07 -22.93 18.77
C ALA A 76 32.92 -22.08 17.80
N PRO A 77 33.63 -22.69 16.83
CA PRO A 77 34.33 -21.91 15.81
C PRO A 77 33.31 -20.91 15.22
N PRO A 78 33.72 -19.64 14.99
CA PRO A 78 32.82 -18.66 14.43
C PRO A 78 32.20 -19.26 13.17
N VAL A 79 30.87 -19.23 13.09
CA VAL A 79 30.17 -19.57 11.85
C VAL A 79 30.71 -18.59 10.83
N ALA A 80 31.45 -19.10 9.85
CA ALA A 80 31.74 -18.35 8.66
C ALA A 80 30.39 -18.11 8.00
N VAL A 81 29.86 -16.90 8.17
CA VAL A 81 28.87 -16.39 7.23
C VAL A 81 29.71 -16.10 6.00
N ASP A 82 29.63 -16.98 5.00
CA ASP A 82 30.19 -16.68 3.70
C ASP A 82 29.45 -15.43 3.21
N ASP A 83 30.20 -14.32 3.12
CA ASP A 83 29.73 -13.11 2.46
C ASP A 83 29.22 -13.52 1.08
N ASP A 84 27.99 -13.09 0.80
CA ASP A 84 27.32 -13.02 -0.49
C ASP A 84 28.09 -13.67 -1.66
N PRO A 85 27.60 -14.77 -2.26
CA PRO A 85 28.28 -15.41 -3.39
C PRO A 85 28.47 -14.49 -4.62
N PHE A 86 27.94 -13.26 -4.62
CA PHE A 86 28.07 -12.27 -5.68
C PHE A 86 28.85 -10.99 -5.30
N GLY A 87 29.26 -10.83 -4.04
CA GLY A 87 30.35 -9.94 -3.63
C GLY A 87 30.26 -8.47 -4.05
N ASP A 88 29.07 -7.85 -4.03
CA ASP A 88 28.94 -6.41 -4.34
C ASP A 88 28.36 -5.53 -3.23
N ASP A 89 28.16 -6.06 -2.01
CA ASP A 89 27.60 -5.34 -0.84
C ASP A 89 26.24 -4.67 -1.13
N LYS A 90 25.59 -5.04 -2.24
CA LYS A 90 24.27 -4.56 -2.61
C LYS A 90 23.28 -5.68 -2.43
N LEU A 91 22.45 -5.53 -1.41
CA LEU A 91 21.19 -6.27 -1.33
C LEU A 91 20.20 -5.69 -2.35
N ASP A 92 20.56 -5.72 -3.64
CA ASP A 92 19.75 -5.29 -4.78
C ASP A 92 19.37 -6.52 -5.61
N GLN A 93 18.83 -7.59 -4.99
CA GLN A 93 18.06 -8.57 -5.75
C GLN A 93 16.72 -7.93 -6.12
N VAL A 94 16.77 -7.02 -7.11
CA VAL A 94 15.60 -6.64 -7.88
C VAL A 94 15.19 -7.91 -8.59
N LEU A 95 14.13 -8.56 -8.08
CA LEU A 95 13.54 -9.69 -8.77
C LEU A 95 13.04 -9.20 -10.13
N ASP A 96 13.37 -9.92 -11.19
CA ASP A 96 12.79 -9.64 -12.51
C ASP A 96 11.28 -9.93 -12.45
N ASP A 97 10.49 -9.14 -13.17
CA ASP A 97 9.06 -9.44 -13.33
C ASP A 97 8.88 -10.90 -13.79
N TRP A 98 7.88 -11.55 -13.23
CA TRP A 98 7.51 -12.94 -13.49
C TRP A 98 8.49 -13.99 -12.94
N THR A 99 9.45 -13.59 -12.11
CA THR A 99 10.30 -14.54 -11.38
C THR A 99 9.43 -15.40 -10.46
N ALA A 100 9.57 -16.72 -10.54
CA ALA A 100 8.83 -17.63 -9.69
C ALA A 100 9.18 -17.40 -8.21
N VAL A 101 8.14 -17.35 -7.37
CA VAL A 101 8.23 -17.16 -5.92
C VAL A 101 7.30 -18.13 -5.20
N GLU A 102 7.57 -18.37 -3.92
CA GLU A 102 6.68 -19.18 -3.08
C GLU A 102 5.33 -18.50 -2.91
N ALA A 103 4.27 -19.31 -2.79
CA ALA A 103 2.95 -18.78 -2.43
C ALA A 103 2.98 -18.24 -0.99
N PRO A 104 2.21 -17.18 -0.70
CA PRO A 104 2.15 -16.62 0.65
C PRO A 104 1.55 -17.63 1.62
N VAL A 105 1.96 -17.53 2.88
CA VAL A 105 1.31 -18.26 3.98
C VAL A 105 -0.03 -17.60 4.27
N VAL A 106 -1.11 -18.27 3.88
CA VAL A 106 -2.47 -17.77 4.06
C VAL A 106 -2.90 -17.91 5.53
N PRO A 107 -3.25 -16.83 6.23
CA PRO A 107 -3.68 -16.91 7.62
C PRO A 107 -5.11 -17.48 7.74
N GLU A 108 -5.38 -18.20 8.83
CA GLU A 108 -6.72 -18.75 9.11
C GLU A 108 -7.79 -17.65 9.31
N ARG A 109 -7.34 -16.44 9.67
CA ARG A 109 -8.16 -15.26 9.90
C ARG A 109 -7.48 -14.02 9.34
N SER A 110 -8.25 -13.11 8.77
CA SER A 110 -7.78 -11.78 8.41
C SER A 110 -8.08 -10.77 9.51
N ALA A 111 -7.48 -9.59 9.40
CA ALA A 111 -7.89 -8.43 10.16
C ALA A 111 -9.35 -8.06 9.88
N GLU A 112 -9.99 -7.43 10.88
CA GLU A 112 -11.38 -7.01 10.83
C GLU A 112 -11.53 -5.76 9.96
N VAL A 113 -12.54 -5.76 9.07
CA VAL A 113 -13.01 -4.54 8.41
C VAL A 113 -14.35 -4.18 9.05
N ARG A 114 -14.48 -2.99 9.63
CA ARG A 114 -15.73 -2.61 10.29
C ARG A 114 -16.67 -1.86 9.36
N ALA A 115 -17.97 -2.10 9.54
CA ALA A 115 -19.02 -1.53 8.70
C ALA A 115 -18.99 0.01 8.72
N GLU A 116 -18.69 0.61 9.87
CA GLU A 116 -18.61 2.07 10.03
C GLU A 116 -17.48 2.74 9.24
N TRP A 117 -16.46 2.00 8.81
CA TRP A 117 -15.36 2.54 7.98
C TRP A 117 -15.74 2.63 6.50
N VAL A 118 -16.78 1.90 6.10
CA VAL A 118 -17.23 1.81 4.71
C VAL A 118 -18.32 2.84 4.44
N THR A 119 -18.07 3.74 3.48
CA THR A 119 -19.05 4.73 3.04
C THR A 119 -18.99 4.88 1.53
N ASN A 120 -20.14 4.80 0.86
CA ASN A 120 -20.25 4.88 -0.61
C ASN A 120 -19.30 3.90 -1.32
N SER A 121 -19.29 2.66 -0.85
CA SER A 121 -18.46 1.56 -1.36
C SER A 121 -16.94 1.76 -1.27
N ARG A 122 -16.48 2.59 -0.33
CA ARG A 122 -15.06 2.85 -0.09
C ARG A 122 -14.77 2.87 1.41
N ILE A 123 -13.67 2.24 1.81
CA ILE A 123 -13.09 2.38 3.14
C ILE A 123 -12.37 3.73 3.17
N ARG A 124 -12.80 4.66 4.04
CA ARG A 124 -12.31 6.05 4.01
C ARG A 124 -11.16 6.34 4.97
N ASP A 125 -11.10 5.58 6.05
CA ASP A 125 -10.08 5.70 7.07
C ASP A 125 -8.95 4.70 6.80
N ASN A 126 -7.78 4.95 7.38
CA ASN A 126 -6.67 4.03 7.31
C ASN A 126 -7.07 2.70 7.95
N LEU A 127 -6.89 1.61 7.20
CA LEU A 127 -6.98 0.27 7.77
C LEU A 127 -5.88 0.10 8.82
N PRO A 128 -6.19 -0.50 9.99
CA PRO A 128 -5.17 -0.89 10.96
C PRO A 128 -4.15 -1.85 10.36
N ASP A 129 -2.96 -1.90 10.96
CA ASP A 129 -1.92 -2.85 10.59
C ASP A 129 -2.44 -4.28 10.63
N GLY A 130 -2.12 -5.05 9.59
CA GLY A 130 -2.51 -6.44 9.51
C GLY A 130 -2.70 -6.94 8.09
N THR A 131 -3.27 -8.13 7.99
CA THR A 131 -3.44 -8.84 6.74
C THR A 131 -4.91 -8.90 6.36
N TYR A 132 -5.24 -8.54 5.13
CA TYR A 132 -6.60 -8.47 4.61
C TYR A 132 -6.73 -9.28 3.33
N TRP A 133 -7.94 -9.73 3.00
CA TRP A 133 -8.22 -10.28 1.68
C TRP A 133 -8.71 -9.16 0.77
N GLY A 134 -8.20 -9.10 -0.45
CA GLY A 134 -8.62 -8.14 -1.45
C GLY A 134 -8.80 -8.78 -2.80
N PHE A 135 -9.89 -8.46 -3.49
CA PHE A 135 -10.03 -8.78 -4.90
C PHE A 135 -9.59 -7.58 -5.75
N LEU A 136 -8.71 -7.79 -6.73
CA LEU A 136 -8.27 -6.69 -7.60
C LEU A 136 -9.46 -6.19 -8.43
N HIS A 137 -9.92 -4.96 -8.15
CA HIS A 137 -11.18 -4.45 -8.70
C HIS A 137 -10.97 -3.49 -9.88
N SER A 138 -10.14 -2.47 -9.68
CA SER A 138 -9.93 -1.38 -10.66
C SER A 138 -8.62 -0.66 -10.39
N VAL A 139 -8.14 0.12 -11.36
CA VAL A 139 -6.96 0.99 -11.16
C VAL A 139 -7.38 2.43 -10.84
N ILE A 140 -6.50 3.14 -10.17
CA ILE A 140 -6.48 4.60 -9.99
C ILE A 140 -5.57 5.15 -11.10
N ASP A 141 -5.97 6.29 -11.67
CA ASP A 141 -5.43 6.83 -12.92
C ASP A 141 -3.95 7.26 -12.87
N GLU A 142 -3.46 7.82 -13.98
CA GLU A 142 -2.03 8.08 -14.21
C GLU A 142 -1.42 9.15 -13.28
N GLU A 143 -2.23 10.04 -12.69
CA GLU A 143 -1.73 11.08 -11.79
C GLU A 143 -1.39 10.49 -10.40
N GLU A 144 -2.20 9.53 -9.93
CA GLU A 144 -2.02 8.80 -8.67
C GLU A 144 -2.06 7.29 -8.95
N ARG A 145 -0.97 6.75 -9.52
CA ARG A 145 -0.88 5.33 -9.90
C ARG A 145 -1.17 4.42 -8.70
N GLY A 146 -2.31 3.72 -8.75
CA GLY A 146 -2.71 2.81 -7.70
C GLY A 146 -3.74 1.78 -8.15
N ILE A 147 -4.03 0.84 -7.27
CA ILE A 147 -4.97 -0.27 -7.50
C ILE A 147 -5.99 -0.22 -6.37
N ASN A 148 -7.28 -0.20 -6.72
CA ASN A 148 -8.34 -0.44 -5.75
C ASN A 148 -8.58 -1.93 -5.62
N PHE A 149 -8.48 -2.42 -4.39
CA PHE A 149 -8.91 -3.76 -4.01
C PHE A 149 -10.28 -3.69 -3.34
N ASP A 150 -11.19 -4.60 -3.70
CA ASP A 150 -12.41 -4.84 -2.92
C ASP A 150 -12.04 -5.71 -1.73
N VAL A 151 -11.93 -5.08 -0.55
CA VAL A 151 -11.42 -5.72 0.66
C VAL A 151 -12.54 -6.48 1.37
N VAL A 152 -12.25 -7.69 1.85
CA VAL A 152 -13.18 -8.51 2.64
C VAL A 152 -12.48 -9.08 3.86
N GLN A 153 -13.26 -9.38 4.89
CA GLN A 153 -12.77 -10.12 6.06
C GLN A 153 -12.89 -11.63 5.80
N TYR A 154 -12.00 -12.41 6.42
CA TYR A 154 -12.08 -13.87 6.44
C TYR A 154 -11.97 -14.41 7.87
N ASP A 155 -12.96 -15.21 8.28
CA ASP A 155 -12.95 -16.01 9.52
C ASP A 155 -13.65 -17.34 9.25
N GLY A 156 -12.95 -18.28 8.61
CA GLY A 156 -13.53 -19.55 8.12
C GLY A 156 -14.54 -19.38 6.98
N GLY A 157 -14.64 -18.17 6.43
CA GLY A 157 -15.52 -17.78 5.34
C GLY A 157 -15.41 -16.28 5.07
N PHE A 158 -15.73 -15.85 3.84
CA PHE A 158 -15.70 -14.43 3.49
C PHE A 158 -16.87 -13.67 4.13
N ILE A 159 -16.54 -12.60 4.83
CA ILE A 159 -17.47 -11.71 5.54
C ILE A 159 -17.33 -10.33 4.92
N ARG A 160 -18.47 -9.76 4.51
CA ARG A 160 -18.56 -8.37 4.08
C ARG A 160 -19.20 -7.53 5.15
N SER A 161 -18.66 -6.34 5.35
CA SER A 161 -19.14 -5.40 6.36
C SER A 161 -20.17 -4.43 5.79
N SER A 162 -20.40 -4.46 4.47
CA SER A 162 -21.45 -3.72 3.77
C SER A 162 -22.05 -4.51 2.60
N ASP A 163 -23.22 -4.09 2.11
CA ASP A 163 -23.92 -4.71 0.97
C ASP A 163 -23.26 -4.40 -0.40
N GLY A 164 -22.21 -3.59 -0.44
CA GLY A 164 -21.49 -3.21 -1.66
C GLY A 164 -19.97 -3.41 -1.54
N ASP A 165 -19.25 -2.96 -2.57
CA ASP A 165 -17.78 -3.03 -2.59
C ASP A 165 -17.17 -2.27 -1.41
N GLN A 166 -15.99 -2.67 -0.97
CA GLN A 166 -15.26 -2.07 0.12
C GLN A 166 -13.88 -1.67 -0.39
N LEU A 167 -13.87 -0.71 -1.32
CA LEU A 167 -12.66 -0.36 -2.06
C LEU A 167 -11.61 0.26 -1.13
N TYR A 168 -10.39 -0.26 -1.21
CA TYR A 168 -9.22 0.29 -0.54
C TYR A 168 -8.06 0.48 -1.54
N PRO A 169 -7.37 1.64 -1.52
CA PRO A 169 -6.30 1.90 -2.46
C PRO A 169 -4.98 1.25 -2.01
N ALA A 170 -4.24 0.73 -2.98
CA ALA A 170 -2.84 0.39 -2.89
C ALA A 170 -2.07 1.23 -3.92
N PHE A 171 -1.28 2.20 -3.47
CA PHE A 171 -0.51 3.05 -4.37
C PHE A 171 0.79 2.36 -4.78
N VAL A 172 1.19 2.54 -6.04
CA VAL A 172 2.39 1.91 -6.60
C VAL A 172 3.66 2.29 -5.84
N GLU A 173 3.71 3.52 -5.29
CA GLU A 173 4.84 4.02 -4.50
C GLU A 173 4.92 3.43 -3.08
N ASP A 174 3.81 2.92 -2.55
CA ASP A 174 3.72 2.34 -1.21
C ASP A 174 3.87 0.82 -1.23
N LEU A 175 3.56 0.18 -2.36
CA LEU A 175 3.72 -1.25 -2.57
C LEU A 175 5.22 -1.60 -2.68
N LEU A 176 5.72 -2.35 -1.71
CA LEU A 176 7.10 -2.84 -1.67
C LEU A 176 7.24 -4.19 -2.36
N TYR A 177 6.18 -5.00 -2.36
CA TYR A 177 6.18 -6.34 -2.91
C TYR A 177 4.84 -6.67 -3.54
N ALA A 178 4.87 -7.33 -4.70
CA ALA A 178 3.69 -7.94 -5.25
C ALA A 178 4.00 -9.28 -5.91
N SER A 179 3.04 -10.20 -5.83
CA SER A 179 3.09 -11.46 -6.54
C SER A 179 1.72 -11.80 -7.08
N VAL A 180 1.68 -12.61 -8.14
CA VAL A 180 0.46 -13.05 -8.82
C VAL A 180 0.48 -14.57 -8.94
N ILE A 181 -0.69 -15.18 -9.08
CA ILE A 181 -0.76 -16.61 -9.38
C ILE A 181 -0.23 -16.82 -10.80
N ALA A 182 0.70 -17.76 -10.93
CA ALA A 182 1.34 -18.10 -12.18
C ALA A 182 1.08 -19.56 -12.57
N GLY A 183 0.35 -19.74 -13.67
CA GLY A 183 0.14 -21.03 -14.35
C GLY A 183 -0.99 -21.90 -13.80
N ASP A 184 -1.26 -22.98 -14.54
CA ASP A 184 -2.15 -24.07 -14.14
C ASP A 184 -1.43 -24.97 -13.13
N ALA A 185 -1.40 -24.57 -11.86
CA ALA A 185 -0.80 -25.39 -10.83
C ALA A 185 -1.59 -26.70 -10.62
N GLU A 186 -0.91 -27.81 -10.33
CA GLU A 186 -1.60 -29.06 -9.96
C GLU A 186 -2.44 -28.82 -8.69
N PRO A 187 -3.57 -29.53 -8.48
CA PRO A 187 -4.39 -29.35 -7.28
C PRO A 187 -3.56 -29.47 -6.00
N GLY A 188 -3.35 -28.35 -5.30
CA GLY A 188 -2.56 -28.27 -4.07
C GLY A 188 -1.18 -27.62 -4.22
N GLU A 189 -0.72 -27.34 -5.44
CA GLU A 189 0.39 -26.41 -5.69
C GLU A 189 -0.21 -25.02 -5.95
N VAL A 190 0.33 -23.98 -5.32
CA VAL A 190 0.10 -22.60 -5.76
C VAL A 190 1.46 -22.09 -6.17
N ARG A 191 1.60 -21.75 -7.46
CA ARG A 191 2.81 -21.14 -7.99
C ARG A 191 2.55 -19.66 -8.10
N ASN A 192 3.37 -18.87 -7.42
CA ASN A 192 3.33 -17.43 -7.56
C ASN A 192 4.48 -16.98 -8.46
N ALA A 193 4.30 -15.83 -9.08
CA ALA A 193 5.38 -15.09 -9.70
C ALA A 193 5.41 -13.69 -9.11
N TYR A 194 6.60 -13.23 -8.74
CA TYR A 194 6.82 -11.84 -8.40
C TYR A 194 6.44 -10.95 -9.59
N VAL A 195 5.89 -9.79 -9.29
CA VAL A 195 5.67 -8.74 -10.26
C VAL A 195 5.96 -7.41 -9.57
N SER A 196 6.69 -6.54 -10.25
CA SER A 196 6.93 -5.19 -9.76
C SER A 196 5.60 -4.44 -9.63
N PRO A 197 5.45 -3.58 -8.61
CA PRO A 197 4.22 -2.79 -8.42
C PRO A 197 3.80 -2.00 -9.66
N SER A 198 4.77 -1.47 -10.41
CA SER A 198 4.52 -0.77 -11.68
C SER A 198 3.95 -1.69 -12.75
N THR A 199 4.50 -2.89 -12.91
CA THR A 199 4.02 -3.86 -13.89
C THR A 199 2.65 -4.41 -13.50
N LEU A 200 2.41 -4.67 -12.21
CA LEU A 200 1.09 -5.07 -11.73
C LEU A 200 0.04 -4.01 -12.06
N TRP A 201 0.32 -2.73 -11.80
CA TRP A 201 -0.57 -1.63 -12.14
C TRP A 201 -0.82 -1.53 -13.65
N SER A 202 0.24 -1.63 -14.47
CA SER A 202 0.16 -1.61 -15.93
C SER A 202 -0.76 -2.70 -16.48
N VAL A 203 -0.56 -3.94 -16.03
CA VAL A 203 -1.38 -5.09 -16.46
C VAL A 203 -2.81 -4.97 -15.93
N ALA A 204 -3.00 -4.51 -14.69
CA ALA A 204 -4.32 -4.22 -14.15
C ALA A 204 -5.07 -3.14 -14.97
N ASN A 205 -4.32 -2.18 -15.53
CA ASN A 205 -4.80 -1.12 -16.42
C ASN A 205 -4.99 -1.58 -17.88
N GLY A 206 -4.70 -2.83 -18.20
CA GLY A 206 -5.00 -3.44 -19.50
C GLY A 206 -3.79 -3.75 -20.38
N ASP A 207 -2.56 -3.54 -19.89
CA ASP A 207 -1.38 -4.09 -20.57
C ASP A 207 -1.44 -5.62 -20.56
N PRO A 208 -0.92 -6.30 -21.60
CA PRO A 208 -0.96 -7.75 -21.67
C PRO A 208 -0.08 -8.41 -20.60
N ALA A 209 -0.62 -9.40 -19.90
CA ALA A 209 0.15 -10.32 -19.07
C ALA A 209 0.76 -11.45 -19.92
N PRO A 210 1.83 -12.11 -19.46
CA PRO A 210 2.27 -13.38 -20.03
C PRO A 210 1.14 -14.43 -20.01
N GLU A 211 1.21 -15.39 -20.94
CA GLU A 211 0.25 -16.49 -20.98
C GLU A 211 0.26 -17.29 -19.67
N GLY A 212 -0.92 -17.60 -19.13
CA GLY A 212 -1.07 -18.35 -17.87
C GLY A 212 -0.90 -17.51 -16.60
N ILE A 213 -0.70 -16.19 -16.70
CA ILE A 213 -0.72 -15.29 -15.55
C ILE A 213 -2.12 -14.68 -15.40
N ASP A 214 -2.72 -14.81 -14.22
CA ASP A 214 -3.95 -14.11 -13.86
C ASP A 214 -3.67 -13.05 -12.79
N VAL A 215 -3.77 -11.78 -13.18
CA VAL A 215 -3.65 -10.65 -12.24
C VAL A 215 -4.99 -10.25 -11.64
N ARG A 216 -6.13 -10.67 -12.21
CA ARG A 216 -7.47 -10.30 -11.72
C ARG A 216 -8.01 -11.39 -10.81
N GLY A 217 -7.27 -11.62 -9.73
CA GLY A 217 -7.57 -12.63 -8.72
C GLY A 217 -7.71 -12.07 -7.31
N TRP A 218 -7.67 -12.99 -6.36
CA TRP A 218 -7.61 -12.69 -4.94
C TRP A 218 -6.16 -12.44 -4.51
N TYR A 219 -6.03 -11.52 -3.58
CA TYR A 219 -4.77 -11.11 -3.00
C TYR A 219 -4.87 -11.12 -1.48
N LEU A 220 -3.77 -11.52 -0.86
CA LEU A 220 -3.47 -11.23 0.51
C LEU A 220 -2.78 -9.86 0.56
N LEU A 221 -3.40 -8.91 1.25
CA LEU A 221 -2.91 -7.54 1.38
C LEU A 221 -2.27 -7.38 2.74
N THR A 222 -1.02 -6.94 2.78
CA THR A 222 -0.37 -6.50 4.02
C THR A 222 -0.50 -4.99 4.14
N VAL A 223 -1.16 -4.53 5.19
CA VAL A 223 -1.34 -3.11 5.51
C VAL A 223 -0.44 -2.75 6.69
N ILE A 224 0.30 -1.65 6.54
CA ILE A 224 1.11 -1.03 7.60
C ILE A 224 0.91 0.48 7.54
N ASP A 225 0.57 1.10 8.66
CA ASP A 225 0.29 2.54 8.79
C ASP A 225 -0.76 3.03 7.76
N GLY A 226 -1.79 2.22 7.53
CA GLY A 226 -2.83 2.49 6.54
C GLY A 226 -2.41 2.34 5.08
N LYS A 227 -1.20 1.89 4.78
CA LYS A 227 -0.72 1.69 3.41
C LYS A 227 -0.67 0.21 3.07
N VAL A 228 -1.12 -0.16 1.88
CA VAL A 228 -0.90 -1.52 1.36
C VAL A 228 0.55 -1.61 0.91
N VAL A 229 1.38 -2.32 1.69
CA VAL A 229 2.82 -2.47 1.43
C VAL A 229 3.14 -3.76 0.68
N ALA A 230 2.24 -4.76 0.70
CA ALA A 230 2.36 -5.95 -0.11
C ALA A 230 1.00 -6.43 -0.63
N ALA A 231 0.98 -6.96 -1.85
CA ALA A 231 -0.18 -7.59 -2.46
C ALA A 231 0.23 -8.93 -3.09
N GLU A 232 -0.14 -10.04 -2.45
CA GLU A 232 0.33 -11.38 -2.80
C GLU A 232 -0.82 -12.22 -3.33
N GLY A 233 -0.71 -12.69 -4.58
CA GLY A 233 -1.74 -13.48 -5.23
C GLY A 233 -2.02 -14.77 -4.47
N VAL A 234 -3.30 -15.10 -4.28
CA VAL A 234 -3.72 -16.28 -3.52
C VAL A 234 -4.90 -16.94 -4.20
N VAL A 235 -4.88 -18.27 -4.25
CA VAL A 235 -6.10 -19.03 -4.54
C VAL A 235 -7.00 -18.88 -3.32
N THR A 236 -8.30 -18.68 -3.53
CA THR A 236 -9.26 -18.64 -2.42
C THR A 236 -9.13 -19.92 -1.57
N PRO A 237 -9.24 -19.83 -0.23
CA PRO A 237 -9.18 -20.98 0.64
C PRO A 237 -10.39 -21.92 0.46
#